data_AF-A0A9D5Z539-F1
#
_entry.id   AF-A0A9D5Z539-F1
#
_cell.length_a   1.000
_cell.length_b   1.000
_cell.length_c   1.000
_cell.angle_alpha   90.00
_cell.angle_beta   90.00
_cell.angle_gamma   90.00
#
_symmetry.space_group_name_H-M   'P 1'
#
loop_
_entity.id
_entity.type
_entity.pdbx_description
1 polymer ?
#
loop_
_entity_poly.entity_id
_entity_poly.type
_entity_poly.pdbx_seq_one_letter_code
_entity_poly.pdbx_strand_id
1 'polypeptide(L)'
;MTAEAVTNEWQRENTVAEFIPFQTHIDEHTVNTHNGDLLQVIKLKGVSHETLDAEQINLWKEQFNLLLRNISSPNVCLWTHIIRREHKVFPEGTFDCEFDRKLNEKYAQKVCQSQLMVNELYLTVVYATG
;
A
#
# COMPACT_ATOMS: atom_id res chain seq x y z
N MET A 1 42.97 16.83 -31.35
CA MET A 1 42.09 16.88 -30.16
C MET A 1 41.07 15.77 -30.30
N THR A 2 41.32 14.66 -29.63
CA THR A 2 40.45 13.47 -29.59
C THR A 2 39.29 13.74 -28.64
N ALA A 3 38.05 13.59 -29.11
CA ALA A 3 36.87 13.62 -28.26
C ALA A 3 36.95 12.44 -27.27
N GLU A 4 37.00 12.75 -25.99
CA GLU A 4 36.92 11.74 -24.92
C GLU A 4 35.57 11.03 -25.02
N ALA A 5 35.62 9.70 -25.06
CA ALA A 5 34.45 8.85 -25.07
C ALA A 5 33.68 9.06 -23.75
N VAL A 6 32.43 9.53 -23.88
CA VAL A 6 31.48 9.55 -22.77
C VAL A 6 31.35 8.12 -22.27
N THR A 7 31.97 7.84 -21.13
CA THR A 7 31.93 6.52 -20.50
C THR A 7 30.54 6.36 -19.91
N ASN A 8 29.76 5.40 -20.43
CA ASN A 8 28.41 5.12 -19.97
C ASN A 8 28.45 4.59 -18.52
N GLU A 9 28.45 5.48 -17.53
CA GLU A 9 28.48 5.12 -16.10
C GLU A 9 27.31 4.20 -15.71
N TRP A 10 26.20 4.22 -16.45
CA TRP A 10 25.02 3.38 -16.22
C TRP A 10 25.31 1.89 -16.38
N GLN A 11 26.37 1.51 -17.12
CA GLN A 11 26.80 0.12 -17.24
C GLN A 11 27.44 -0.44 -15.96
N ARG A 12 27.76 0.43 -14.98
CA ARG A 12 28.27 0.04 -13.67
C ARG A 12 27.19 0.04 -12.57
N GLU A 13 25.96 0.45 -12.88
CA GLU A 13 24.86 0.39 -11.94
C GLU A 13 24.29 -1.02 -11.87
N ASN A 14 24.06 -1.51 -10.64
CA ASN A 14 23.34 -2.76 -10.43
C ASN A 14 21.95 -2.68 -11.04
N THR A 15 21.50 -3.78 -11.62
CA THR A 15 20.16 -3.81 -12.21
C THR A 15 19.11 -3.69 -11.11
N VAL A 16 17.97 -3.03 -11.38
CA VAL A 16 16.86 -2.91 -10.42
C VAL A 16 16.39 -4.29 -9.92
N ALA A 17 16.48 -5.30 -10.79
CA ALA A 17 16.13 -6.68 -10.47
C ALA A 17 16.94 -7.24 -9.28
N GLU A 18 18.20 -6.82 -9.08
CA GLU A 18 19.03 -7.27 -7.96
C GLU A 18 18.49 -6.80 -6.59
N PHE A 19 17.65 -5.77 -6.57
CA PHE A 19 17.01 -5.28 -5.34
C PHE A 19 15.62 -5.88 -5.10
N ILE A 20 15.10 -6.67 -6.04
CA ILE A 20 13.81 -7.33 -5.91
C ILE A 20 14.07 -8.71 -5.29
N PRO A 21 13.66 -8.96 -4.03
CA PRO A 21 14.05 -10.18 -3.33
C PRO A 21 13.26 -11.43 -3.79
N PHE A 22 12.36 -11.31 -4.78
CA PHE A 22 11.40 -12.35 -5.16
C PHE A 22 12.01 -13.36 -6.12
N GLN A 23 11.89 -14.65 -5.80
CA GLN A 23 12.42 -15.74 -6.62
C GLN A 23 11.32 -16.48 -7.38
N THR A 24 10.33 -17.04 -6.68
CA THR A 24 9.27 -17.86 -7.30
C THR A 24 7.94 -17.69 -6.59
N HIS A 25 6.83 -17.89 -7.30
CA HIS A 25 5.53 -18.14 -6.66
C HIS A 25 5.47 -19.59 -6.18
N ILE A 26 5.09 -19.79 -4.91
CA ILE A 26 4.78 -21.12 -4.38
C ILE A 26 3.30 -21.44 -4.64
N ASP A 27 2.45 -20.43 -4.49
CA ASP A 27 1.03 -20.48 -4.80
C ASP A 27 0.54 -19.09 -5.28
N GLU A 28 -0.78 -18.91 -5.39
CA GLU A 28 -1.42 -17.66 -5.85
C GLU A 28 -1.08 -16.42 -4.99
N HIS A 29 -0.79 -16.61 -3.70
CA HIS A 29 -0.64 -15.52 -2.73
C HIS A 29 0.72 -15.53 -2.01
N THR A 30 1.54 -16.55 -2.21
CA THR A 30 2.81 -16.77 -1.53
C THR A 30 3.99 -16.74 -2.49
N VAL A 31 4.97 -15.90 -2.19
CA VAL A 31 6.22 -15.76 -2.93
C VAL A 31 7.39 -16.23 -2.06
N ASN A 32 8.29 -17.02 -2.64
CA ASN A 32 9.57 -17.37 -2.04
C ASN A 32 10.61 -16.30 -2.37
N THR A 33 11.40 -15.87 -1.40
CA THR A 33 12.52 -14.94 -1.62
C THR A 33 13.80 -15.67 -2.00
N HIS A 34 14.82 -14.94 -2.49
CA HIS A 34 16.15 -15.51 -2.75
C HIS A 34 16.82 -16.14 -1.52
N ASN A 35 16.41 -15.73 -0.32
CA ASN A 35 16.93 -16.29 0.94
C ASN A 35 16.12 -17.50 1.43
N GLY A 36 15.06 -17.89 0.72
CA GLY A 36 14.17 -18.98 1.10
C GLY A 36 13.00 -18.56 1.99
N ASP A 37 12.87 -17.27 2.32
CA ASP A 37 11.77 -16.78 3.15
C ASP A 37 10.45 -16.75 2.38
N LEU A 38 9.34 -17.03 3.07
CA LEU A 38 8.01 -16.94 2.48
C LEU A 38 7.41 -15.56 2.71
N LEU A 39 6.81 -14.97 1.68
CA LEU A 39 6.23 -13.64 1.72
C LEU A 39 4.80 -13.64 1.20
N GLN A 40 3.91 -12.97 1.94
CA GLN A 40 2.56 -12.66 1.51
C GLN A 40 2.27 -11.18 1.71
N VAL A 41 1.48 -10.58 0.81
CA VAL A 41 1.06 -9.17 0.88
C VAL A 41 -0.45 -9.09 0.97
N ILE A 42 -0.95 -8.46 2.03
CA ILE A 42 -2.37 -8.31 2.32
C ILE A 42 -2.74 -6.84 2.15
N LYS A 43 -3.68 -6.55 1.25
CA LYS A 43 -4.26 -5.22 1.12
C LYS A 43 -5.32 -5.00 2.20
N LEU A 44 -5.16 -3.95 2.98
CA LEU A 44 -6.09 -3.57 4.03
C LEU A 44 -7.06 -2.52 3.51
N LYS A 45 -8.36 -2.70 3.79
CA LYS A 45 -9.41 -1.73 3.43
C LYS A 45 -9.26 -0.39 4.16
N GLY A 46 -8.51 -0.37 5.26
CA GLY A 46 -8.44 0.78 6.16
C GLY A 46 -9.76 1.01 6.90
N VAL A 47 -9.77 2.06 7.73
CA VAL A 47 -10.91 2.46 8.55
C VAL A 47 -11.11 3.97 8.42
N SER A 48 -12.37 4.41 8.25
CA SER A 48 -12.71 5.83 8.12
C SER A 48 -12.57 6.52 9.48
N HIS A 49 -11.40 7.08 9.74
CA HIS A 49 -11.06 7.67 11.04
C HIS A 49 -11.90 8.90 11.41
N GLU A 50 -12.32 9.70 10.42
CA GLU A 50 -12.94 11.01 10.64
C GLU A 50 -14.32 10.97 11.30
N THR A 51 -14.97 9.80 11.36
CA THR A 51 -16.30 9.62 11.96
C THR A 51 -16.28 8.66 13.15
N LEU A 52 -15.09 8.21 13.58
CA LEU A 52 -14.96 7.26 14.68
C LEU A 52 -14.67 7.98 15.99
N ASP A 53 -15.35 7.53 17.04
CA ASP A 53 -15.08 8.00 18.40
C ASP A 53 -13.66 7.59 18.85
N ALA A 54 -13.05 8.42 19.69
CA ALA A 54 -11.71 8.22 20.22
C ALA A 54 -11.58 6.90 20.99
N GLU A 55 -12.65 6.47 21.67
CA GLU A 55 -12.71 5.19 22.39
C GLU A 55 -12.55 4.00 21.42
N GLN A 56 -13.24 4.04 20.27
CA GLN A 56 -13.18 2.98 19.27
C GLN A 56 -11.78 2.85 18.65
N ILE A 57 -11.12 3.98 18.42
CA ILE A 57 -9.75 4.02 17.91
C ILE A 57 -8.78 3.39 18.93
N ASN A 58 -8.95 3.69 20.21
CA ASN A 58 -8.11 3.14 21.27
C ASN A 58 -8.31 1.63 21.41
N LEU A 59 -9.55 1.14 21.34
CA LEU A 59 -9.85 -0.28 21.35
C LEU A 59 -9.14 -1.04 20.20
N TRP A 60 -9.14 -0.48 18.99
CA TRP A 60 -8.43 -1.10 17.87
C TRP A 60 -6.91 -1.10 18.04
N LYS A 61 -6.34 -0.04 18.62
CA LYS A 61 -4.91 0.00 18.97
C LYS A 61 -4.57 -1.10 19.97
N GLU A 62 -5.40 -1.31 20.98
CA GLU A 62 -5.21 -2.38 21.97
C GLU A 62 -5.30 -3.77 21.32
N GLN A 63 -6.31 -4.00 20.47
CA GLN A 63 -6.46 -5.25 19.72
C GLN A 63 -5.24 -5.52 18.82
N PHE A 64 -4.75 -4.50 18.13
CA PHE A 64 -3.55 -4.62 17.29
C PHE A 64 -2.31 -4.96 18.12
N ASN A 65 -2.11 -4.30 19.26
CA ASN A 65 -1.01 -4.59 20.16
C ASN A 65 -1.07 -6.02 20.71
N LEU A 66 -2.27 -6.52 21.04
CA LEU A 66 -2.45 -7.91 21.45
C LEU A 66 -2.13 -8.88 20.32
N LEU A 67 -2.55 -8.57 19.09
CA LEU A 67 -2.19 -9.33 17.90
C LEU A 67 -0.67 -9.43 17.74
N LEU A 68 0.04 -8.29 17.83
CA LEU A 68 1.50 -8.26 17.73
C LEU A 68 2.18 -9.07 18.84
N ARG A 69 1.67 -8.99 20.08
CA ARG A 69 2.19 -9.79 21.21
C ARG A 69 1.95 -11.29 21.04
N ASN A 70 0.81 -11.67 20.44
CA ASN A 70 0.49 -13.07 20.17
C ASN A 70 1.35 -13.66 19.06
N ILE A 71 1.87 -12.83 18.15
CA ILE A 71 2.90 -13.21 17.18
C ILE A 71 4.25 -13.24 17.91
N SER A 72 4.39 -14.18 18.85
CA SER A 72 5.59 -14.43 19.63
C SER A 72 6.47 -15.46 18.92
N SER A 73 6.83 -15.19 17.66
CA SER A 73 7.70 -16.05 16.86
C SER A 73 8.87 -15.24 16.29
N PRO A 74 10.12 -15.68 16.47
CA PRO A 74 11.27 -15.02 15.86
C PRO A 74 11.30 -15.18 14.33
N ASN A 75 10.51 -16.11 13.79
CA ASN A 75 10.47 -16.43 12.36
C ASN A 75 9.47 -15.54 11.60
N VAL A 76 8.60 -14.81 12.29
CA VAL A 76 7.59 -13.96 11.64
C VAL A 76 8.04 -12.51 11.72
N CYS A 77 8.10 -11.87 10.57
CA CYS A 77 8.29 -10.42 10.50
C CYS A 77 7.14 -9.75 9.74
N LEU A 78 6.76 -8.57 10.21
CA LEU A 78 5.65 -7.78 9.68
C LEU A 78 6.16 -6.44 9.18
N TRP A 79 5.80 -6.08 7.95
CA TRP A 79 6.03 -4.75 7.39
C TRP A 79 4.71 -4.10 7.02
N THR A 80 4.59 -2.82 7.35
CA THR A 80 3.48 -1.99 6.87
C THR A 80 4.00 -1.03 5.83
N HIS A 81 3.26 -0.89 4.73
CA HIS A 81 3.58 0.10 3.70
C HIS A 81 2.32 0.79 3.21
N ILE A 82 2.47 2.08 2.91
CA ILE A 82 1.38 2.94 2.41
C ILE A 82 1.74 3.35 0.99
N ILE A 83 0.89 3.00 0.04
CA ILE A 83 1.03 3.45 -1.35
C ILE A 83 0.04 4.59 -1.56
N ARG A 84 0.58 5.80 -1.77
CA ARG A 84 -0.20 6.98 -2.10
C ARG A 84 -0.34 7.05 -3.62
N ARG A 85 -1.56 6.90 -4.13
CA ARG A 85 -1.84 6.94 -5.57
C ARG A 85 -2.83 8.05 -5.91
N GLU A 86 -2.68 8.63 -7.09
CA GLU A 86 -3.70 9.51 -7.63
C GLU A 86 -4.97 8.69 -7.91
N HIS A 87 -6.12 9.18 -7.47
CA HIS A 87 -7.40 8.50 -7.60
C HIS A 87 -8.47 9.48 -8.09
N LYS A 88 -8.73 9.45 -9.41
CA LYS A 88 -9.63 10.40 -10.07
C LYS A 88 -11.11 10.03 -9.99
N VAL A 89 -11.47 9.03 -9.18
CA VAL A 89 -12.85 8.55 -9.10
C VAL A 89 -13.57 9.32 -8.00
N PHE A 90 -14.55 10.12 -8.41
CA PHE A 90 -15.53 10.70 -7.49
C PHE A 90 -16.64 9.66 -7.24
N PRO A 91 -17.13 9.49 -5.99
CA PRO A 91 -18.16 8.50 -5.69
C PRO A 91 -19.42 8.72 -6.52
N GLU A 92 -19.97 7.64 -7.08
CA GLU A 92 -21.30 7.68 -7.69
C GLU A 92 -22.37 7.78 -6.61
N GLY A 93 -23.48 8.45 -6.94
CA GLY A 93 -24.61 8.59 -6.03
C GLY A 93 -25.91 8.81 -6.81
N THR A 94 -26.98 8.13 -6.38
CA THR A 94 -28.33 8.34 -6.89
C THR A 94 -29.08 9.29 -5.97
N PHE A 95 -29.53 10.42 -6.50
CA PHE A 95 -30.22 11.45 -5.75
C PHE A 95 -31.59 11.74 -6.35
N ASP A 96 -32.63 11.57 -5.53
CA ASP A 96 -34.02 11.76 -5.95
C ASP A 96 -34.35 13.26 -6.15
N CYS A 97 -33.74 14.13 -5.34
CA CYS A 97 -33.96 15.57 -5.40
C CYS A 97 -33.07 16.25 -6.44
N GLU A 98 -33.63 17.22 -7.17
CA GLU A 98 -32.91 18.01 -8.17
C GLU A 98 -31.77 18.84 -7.56
N PHE A 99 -32.00 19.41 -6.37
CA PHE A 99 -30.98 20.18 -5.66
C PHE A 99 -29.76 19.33 -5.31
N ASP A 100 -29.98 18.15 -4.73
CA ASP A 100 -28.91 17.24 -4.31
C ASP A 100 -28.06 16.80 -5.50
N ARG A 101 -28.70 16.51 -6.64
CA ARG A 101 -28.01 16.18 -7.88
C ARG A 101 -27.12 17.32 -8.38
N LYS A 102 -27.67 18.53 -8.45
CA LYS A 102 -26.92 19.73 -8.85
C LYS A 102 -25.77 20.05 -7.90
N LEU A 103 -25.98 19.86 -6.60
CA LEU A 103 -24.95 20.03 -5.58
C LEU A 103 -23.83 19.02 -5.78
N ASN A 104 -24.17 17.74 -5.96
CA ASN A 104 -23.21 16.67 -6.21
C ASN A 104 -22.39 16.92 -7.48
N GLU A 105 -23.04 17.27 -8.59
CA GLU A 105 -22.36 17.59 -9.86
C GLU A 105 -21.38 18.76 -9.72
N LYS A 106 -21.82 19.87 -9.11
CA LYS A 106 -20.97 21.05 -8.90
C LYS A 106 -19.80 20.76 -7.96
N TYR A 107 -20.03 19.95 -6.93
CA TYR A 107 -18.99 19.55 -5.99
C TYR A 107 -17.97 18.62 -6.66
N ALA A 108 -18.43 17.60 -7.41
CA ALA A 108 -17.58 16.72 -8.20
C ALA A 108 -16.71 17.52 -9.19
N GLN A 109 -17.31 18.45 -9.94
CA GLN A 109 -16.57 19.32 -10.87
C GLN A 109 -15.47 20.14 -10.19
N LYS A 110 -15.71 20.62 -8.95
CA LYS A 110 -14.70 21.38 -8.19
C LYS A 110 -13.61 20.46 -7.63
N VAL A 111 -13.98 19.32 -7.06
CA VAL A 111 -13.06 18.42 -6.38
C VAL A 111 -12.18 17.67 -7.38
N CYS A 112 -12.71 17.28 -8.54
CA CYS A 112 -11.92 16.66 -9.61
C CYS A 112 -10.95 17.62 -10.33
N GLN A 113 -10.97 18.93 -10.03
CA GLN A 113 -9.96 19.87 -10.53
C GLN A 113 -8.63 19.75 -9.78
N SER A 114 -8.63 19.17 -8.57
CA SER A 114 -7.41 18.91 -7.80
C SER A 114 -6.96 17.45 -7.95
N GLN A 115 -5.67 17.19 -7.67
CA GLN A 115 -5.15 15.83 -7.59
C GLN A 115 -5.70 15.14 -6.34
N LEU A 116 -6.74 14.36 -6.54
CA LEU A 116 -7.26 13.45 -5.53
C LEU A 116 -6.27 12.32 -5.31
N MET A 117 -5.95 12.05 -4.04
CA MET A 117 -5.04 10.98 -3.66
C MET A 117 -5.74 10.03 -2.69
N VAL A 118 -5.50 8.74 -2.85
CA VAL A 118 -5.91 7.72 -1.88
C VAL A 118 -4.68 7.03 -1.31
N ASN A 119 -4.74 6.71 -0.02
CA ASN A 119 -3.74 5.90 0.65
C ASN A 119 -4.23 4.46 0.66
N GLU A 120 -3.51 3.57 -0.02
CA GLU A 120 -3.71 2.13 0.10
C GLU A 120 -2.78 1.58 1.16
N LEU A 121 -3.34 0.80 2.08
CA LEU A 121 -2.61 0.21 3.20
C LEU A 121 -2.31 -1.24 2.86
N TYR A 122 -1.07 -1.65 3.06
CA TYR A 122 -0.65 -3.03 2.84
C TYR A 122 0.13 -3.54 4.05
N LEU A 123 -0.12 -4.80 4.39
CA LEU A 123 0.60 -5.56 5.39
C LEU A 123 1.34 -6.69 4.69
N THR A 124 2.67 -6.68 4.79
CA THR A 124 3.51 -7.78 4.32
C THR A 124 3.88 -8.65 5.50
N VAL A 125 3.61 -9.95 5.37
CA VAL A 125 4.05 -10.97 6.32
C VAL A 125 5.20 -11.73 5.68
N VAL A 126 6.31 -11.84 6.39
CA VAL A 126 7.45 -12.68 6.00
C VAL A 126 7.64 -13.76 7.05
N TYR A 127 7.84 -14.98 6.58
CA TYR A 127 8.15 -16.14 7.40
C TYR A 127 9.52 -16.70 7.03
N ALA A 128 10.46 -16.60 7.97
CA ALA A 128 11.78 -17.20 7.85
C ALA A 128 11.68 -18.71 8.10
N THR A 129 12.05 -19.49 7.09
CA THR A 129 12.08 -20.95 7.16
C THR A 129 13.40 -21.51 7.68
N GLY A 130 14.40 -20.66 7.97
CA GLY A 130 15.75 -21.02 8.41
C GLY A 130 16.15 -20.39 9.73
#